data_AF-A0A529NK93-F1
#
_entry.id   AF-A0A529NK93-F1
#
_cell.length_a   1.000
_cell.length_b   1.000
_cell.length_c   1.000
_cell.angle_alpha   90.00
_cell.angle_beta   90.00
_cell.angle_gamma   90.00
#
_symmetry.space_group_name_H-M   'P 1'
#
loop_
_entity.id
_entity.type
_entity.pdbx_description
1 polymer ?
#
loop_
_entity_poly.entity_id
_entity_poly.type
_entity_poly.pdbx_seq_one_letter_code
_entity_poly.pdbx_strand_id
1 'polypeptide(L)'
;VSLGRHWQVALAAAFVCLLVATIGFTGGLFALHYRSYYAQWHEPALTVAWSIQFVHTVATAFYQFIVLGIRLYFPLGFIALAVASIWFARQQR
;
A
#
# COMPACT_ATOMS: atom_id res chain seq x y z
N VAL A 1 -19.35 15.90 26.13
CA VAL A 1 -18.03 15.35 26.56
C VAL A 1 -17.27 14.69 25.38
N SER A 2 -17.10 15.37 24.23
CA SER A 2 -16.43 14.77 23.03
C SER A 2 -15.25 15.58 22.48
N LEU A 3 -15.06 16.81 22.94
CA LEU A 3 -14.12 17.78 22.38
C LEU A 3 -12.62 17.42 22.52
N GLY A 4 -12.26 16.30 23.16
CA GLY A 4 -10.88 15.81 23.24
C GLY A 4 -10.53 14.66 22.26
N ARG A 5 -11.53 13.93 21.74
CA ARG A 5 -11.31 12.72 20.90
C ARG A 5 -11.18 13.00 19.41
N HIS A 6 -11.67 14.15 18.94
CA HIS A 6 -11.67 14.52 17.52
C HIS A 6 -10.27 14.50 16.88
N TRP A 7 -9.27 15.02 17.59
CA TRP A 7 -7.87 15.03 17.15
C TRP A 7 -7.26 13.63 17.01
N GLN A 8 -7.47 12.77 18.02
CA GLN A 8 -6.91 11.41 18.00
C GLN A 8 -7.54 10.57 16.89
N VAL A 9 -8.85 10.73 16.66
CA VAL A 9 -9.57 10.06 15.58
C VAL A 9 -9.09 10.56 14.22
N ALA A 10 -8.93 11.88 14.04
CA ALA A 10 -8.41 12.45 12.79
C ALA A 10 -6.98 11.99 12.49
N LEU A 11 -6.10 11.96 13.50
CA LEU A 11 -4.74 11.46 13.38
C LEU A 11 -4.70 9.98 13.01
N ALA A 12 -5.48 9.14 13.69
CA ALA A 12 -5.54 7.71 13.39
C ALA A 12 -6.09 7.44 11.98
N ALA A 13 -7.13 8.16 11.57
CA ALA A 13 -7.68 8.08 10.24
C ALA A 13 -6.65 8.51 9.17
N ALA A 14 -6.00 9.66 9.36
CA ALA A 14 -4.95 10.12 8.46
C ALA A 14 -3.80 9.11 8.35
N PHE A 15 -3.32 8.58 9.48
CA PHE A 15 -2.25 7.59 9.50
C PHE A 15 -2.62 6.32 8.75
N VAL A 16 -3.79 5.74 9.03
CA VAL A 16 -4.25 4.52 8.35
C VAL A 16 -4.45 4.75 6.85
N CYS A 17 -5.11 5.84 6.46
CA CYS A 17 -5.33 6.16 5.05
C CYS A 17 -4.02 6.35 4.30
N LEU A 18 -3.08 7.14 4.87
CA LEU A 18 -1.78 7.39 4.25
C LEU A 18 -0.93 6.11 4.18
N LEU A 19 -0.93 5.29 5.23
CA LEU A 19 -0.22 4.01 5.24
C LEU A 19 -0.74 3.07 4.16
N VAL A 20 -2.06 2.85 4.13
CA VAL A 20 -2.70 1.95 3.16
C VAL A 20 -2.53 2.47 1.74
N ALA A 21 -2.69 3.78 1.51
CA ALA A 21 -2.47 4.39 0.20
C ALA A 21 -1.03 4.23 -0.25
N THR A 22 -0.06 4.47 0.63
CA THR A 22 1.37 4.33 0.31
C THR A 22 1.69 2.88 -0.05
N ILE A 23 1.38 1.92 0.82
CA ILE A 23 1.64 0.50 0.58
C ILE A 23 0.90 0.00 -0.66
N GLY A 24 -0.37 0.36 -0.81
CA GLY A 24 -1.21 -0.03 -1.94
C GLY A 24 -0.68 0.51 -3.26
N PHE A 25 -0.28 1.78 -3.30
CA PHE A 25 0.26 2.41 -4.51
C PHE A 25 1.62 1.83 -4.90
N THR A 26 2.58 1.80 -3.97
CA THR A 26 3.92 1.30 -4.27
C THR A 26 3.95 -0.20 -4.49
N GLY A 27 3.17 -0.96 -3.72
CA GLY A 27 2.98 -2.39 -3.90
C GLY A 27 2.27 -2.70 -5.21
N GLY A 28 1.31 -1.86 -5.62
CA GLY A 28 0.64 -1.95 -6.92
C GLY A 28 1.59 -1.71 -8.09
N LEU A 29 2.42 -0.66 -8.02
CA LEU A 29 3.47 -0.41 -9.02
C LEU A 29 4.46 -1.59 -9.10
N PHE A 30 4.89 -2.10 -7.95
CA PHE A 30 5.73 -3.30 -7.89
C PHE A 30 5.03 -4.50 -8.54
N ALA A 31 3.76 -4.75 -8.24
CA ALA A 31 3.00 -5.86 -8.80
C ALA A 31 2.80 -5.75 -10.31
N LEU A 32 2.59 -4.54 -10.85
CA LEU A 32 2.55 -4.29 -12.29
C LEU A 32 3.89 -4.61 -12.95
N HIS A 33 4.98 -4.14 -12.36
CA HIS A 33 6.32 -4.44 -12.85
C HIS A 33 6.62 -5.94 -12.81
N TYR A 34 6.34 -6.59 -11.68
CA TYR A 34 6.50 -8.03 -11.49
C TYR A 34 5.68 -8.82 -12.51
N ARG A 35 4.40 -8.47 -12.69
CA ARG A 35 3.53 -9.13 -13.67
C ARG A 35 3.99 -8.89 -15.11
N SER A 36 4.56 -7.73 -15.43
CA SER A 36 5.11 -7.45 -16.76
C SER A 36 6.32 -8.35 -17.07
N TYR A 37 7.22 -8.52 -16.10
CA TYR A 37 8.38 -9.41 -16.23
C TYR A 37 7.95 -10.87 -16.43
N TYR A 38 6.98 -11.33 -15.64
CA TYR A 38 6.50 -12.71 -15.71
C TYR A 38 5.50 -13.00 -16.85
N ALA A 39 5.16 -12.00 -17.67
CA ALA A 39 4.10 -12.11 -18.66
C ALA A 39 4.31 -13.22 -19.71
N GLN A 40 5.56 -13.46 -20.10
CA GLN A 40 5.92 -14.43 -21.12
C GLN A 40 5.67 -15.90 -20.72
N TRP A 41 5.54 -16.18 -19.42
CA TRP A 41 5.25 -17.52 -18.89
C TRP A 41 3.77 -17.73 -18.59
N HIS A 42 2.90 -16.79 -18.97
CA HIS A 42 1.46 -16.89 -18.78
C HIS A 42 0.75 -17.34 -20.07
N GLU A 43 -0.42 -17.95 -19.89
CA GLU A 43 -1.34 -18.24 -20.98
C GLU A 43 -1.78 -16.97 -21.73
N PRO A 44 -2.36 -17.09 -22.95
CA PRO A 44 -2.94 -15.94 -23.64
C PRO A 44 -3.94 -15.18 -22.77
N ALA A 45 -3.92 -13.85 -22.90
CA ALA A 45 -4.76 -12.97 -22.11
C ALA A 45 -6.24 -13.30 -22.27
N LEU A 46 -7.02 -13.02 -21.22
CA LEU A 46 -8.49 -13.22 -21.17
C LEU A 46 -8.96 -14.68 -21.23
N THR A 47 -8.05 -15.65 -21.08
CA THR A 47 -8.43 -17.03 -20.76
C THR A 47 -8.69 -17.18 -19.25
N VAL A 48 -9.46 -18.21 -18.86
CA VAL A 48 -9.69 -18.55 -17.45
C VAL A 48 -8.36 -18.85 -16.74
N ALA A 49 -7.48 -19.62 -17.38
CA ALA A 49 -6.16 -19.95 -16.86
C ALA A 49 -5.29 -18.70 -16.65
N TRP A 50 -5.23 -17.79 -17.64
CA TRP A 50 -4.53 -16.51 -17.49
C TRP A 50 -5.08 -15.68 -16.33
N SER A 51 -6.39 -15.66 -16.13
CA SER A 51 -7.02 -14.90 -15.05
C SER A 51 -6.59 -15.41 -13.67
N ILE A 52 -6.56 -16.73 -13.50
CA ILE A 52 -6.06 -17.38 -12.28
C ILE A 52 -4.58 -17.06 -12.07
N GLN A 53 -3.75 -17.21 -13.11
CA GLN A 53 -2.32 -16.90 -13.04
C GLN A 53 -2.05 -15.41 -12.73
N PHE A 54 -2.83 -14.50 -13.30
CA PHE A 54 -2.73 -13.06 -13.05
C PHE A 54 -3.02 -12.75 -11.59
N VAL A 55 -4.13 -13.23 -11.04
CA VAL A 55 -4.48 -13.03 -9.62
C VAL A 55 -3.40 -13.57 -8.70
N HIS A 56 -2.91 -14.79 -8.95
CA HIS A 56 -1.86 -15.40 -8.13
C HIS A 56 -0.54 -14.64 -8.20
N THR A 57 -0.15 -14.19 -9.40
CA THR A 57 1.08 -13.41 -9.62
C THR A 57 1.02 -12.07 -8.90
N VAL A 58 -0.09 -11.34 -9.04
CA VAL A 58 -0.29 -10.04 -8.35
C VAL A 58 -0.30 -10.24 -6.84
N ALA A 59 -1.02 -11.26 -6.32
CA ALA A 59 -1.07 -11.56 -4.89
C ALA A 59 0.32 -11.91 -4.33
N THR A 60 1.09 -12.73 -5.06
CA THR A 60 2.46 -13.09 -4.70
C THR A 60 3.36 -11.86 -4.67
N ALA A 61 3.26 -10.98 -5.67
CA ALA A 61 4.03 -9.76 -5.73
C ALA A 61 3.71 -8.82 -4.55
N PHE A 62 2.42 -8.66 -4.21
CA PHE A 62 2.02 -7.89 -3.02
C PHE A 62 2.58 -8.48 -1.73
N TYR A 63 2.52 -9.81 -1.57
CA TYR A 63 3.10 -10.49 -0.42
C TYR A 63 4.61 -10.25 -0.31
N GLN A 64 5.36 -10.43 -1.40
CA GLN A 64 6.80 -10.15 -1.44
C GLN A 64 7.10 -8.70 -1.09
N PHE A 65 6.35 -7.75 -1.63
CA PHE A 65 6.49 -6.33 -1.32
C PHE A 65 6.26 -6.04 0.17
N ILE A 66 5.24 -6.64 0.78
CA ILE A 66 4.95 -6.46 2.21
C ILE A 66 6.09 -7.01 3.07
N VAL A 67 6.57 -8.22 2.77
CA VAL A 67 7.59 -8.90 3.59
C VAL A 67 8.97 -8.28 3.42
N LEU A 68 9.34 -7.92 2.19
CA LEU A 68 10.70 -7.48 1.85
C LEU A 68 10.77 -5.97 1.57
N GLY A 69 9.82 -5.43 0.81
CA GLY A 69 9.80 -4.04 0.36
C GLY A 69 9.54 -3.03 1.47
N ILE A 70 8.61 -3.30 2.40
CA ILE A 70 8.28 -2.37 3.50
C ILE A 70 9.51 -2.03 4.36
N ARG A 71 10.47 -2.95 4.47
CA ARG A 71 11.71 -2.72 5.22
C ARG A 71 12.51 -1.54 4.68
N LEU A 72 12.38 -1.22 3.39
CA LEU A 72 13.01 -0.07 2.76
C LEU A 72 12.42 1.27 3.23
N TYR A 73 11.22 1.26 3.82
CA TYR A 73 10.62 2.44 4.42
C TYR A 73 11.13 2.73 5.82
N PHE A 74 11.83 1.78 6.44
CA PHE A 74 12.34 1.98 7.77
C PHE A 74 13.69 2.73 7.75
N PRO A 75 13.91 3.70 8.66
CA PRO A 75 12.93 4.34 9.56
C PRO A 75 12.23 5.55 8.92
N LEU A 76 12.81 6.11 7.86
CA LEU A 76 12.48 7.44 7.35
C LEU A 76 11.03 7.54 6.84
N GLY A 77 10.51 6.51 6.18
CA GLY A 77 9.14 6.46 5.69
C GLY A 77 8.11 6.49 6.83
N PHE A 78 8.38 5.83 7.95
CA PHE A 78 7.51 5.88 9.13
C PHE A 78 7.55 7.24 9.82
N ILE A 79 8.72 7.88 9.87
CA ILE A 79 8.85 9.25 10.39
C ILE A 79 8.06 10.22 9.51
N ALA A 80 8.23 10.14 8.18
CA ALA A 80 7.48 10.96 7.23
C ALA A 80 5.97 10.75 7.35
N LEU A 81 5.51 9.50 7.48
CA LEU A 81 4.12 9.15 7.69
C LEU A 81 3.55 9.78 8.98
N ALA A 82 4.29 9.70 10.10
CA ALA A 82 3.88 10.30 11.36
C ALA A 82 3.76 11.83 11.24
N VAL A 83 4.76 12.48 10.64
CA VAL A 83 4.76 13.94 10.41
C VAL A 83 3.58 14.35 9.52
N ALA A 84 3.35 13.65 8.40
CA ALA A 84 2.25 13.92 7.50
C ALA A 84 0.88 13.73 8.19
N SER A 85 0.74 12.66 8.99
CA SER A 85 -0.51 12.38 9.71
C SER A 85 -0.81 13.47 10.75
N ILE A 86 0.21 13.93 11.50
CA ILE A 86 0.09 15.05 12.44
C ILE A 86 -0.31 16.32 11.69
N TRP A 87 0.31 16.60 10.55
CA TRP A 87 -0.01 17.78 9.75
C TRP A 87 -1.46 17.78 9.29
N PHE A 88 -1.94 16.69 8.68
CA PHE A 88 -3.33 16.52 8.26
C PHE A 88 -4.32 16.68 9.42
N ALA A 89 -4.05 16.03 10.56
CA ALA A 89 -4.93 16.14 11.72
C ALA A 89 -5.01 17.57 12.27
N ARG A 90 -3.99 18.41 12.06
CA ARG A 90 -3.96 19.80 12.56
C ARG A 90 -4.77 20.74 11.67
N GLN A 91 -4.84 20.47 10.37
CA GLN A 91 -5.65 21.24 9.42
C GLN A 91 -7.14 20.92 9.46
N GLN A 92 -7.54 19.83 10.13
CA GLN A 92 -8.95 19.48 10.36
C GLN A 92 -9.52 20.16 11.64
N ARG A 93 -8.77 21.06 12.29
CA ARG A 93 -9.22 21.94 13.38
C ARG A 93 -9.52 23.33 12.83
#